data_AF-A0A0A1T755-F1
#
_entry.id   AF-A0A0A1T755-F1
#
_cell.length_a   1.000
_cell.length_b   1.000
_cell.length_c   1.000
_cell.angle_alpha   90.00
_cell.angle_beta   90.00
_cell.angle_gamma   90.00
#
_symmetry.space_group_name_H-M   'P 1'
#
loop_
_entity.id
_entity.type
_entity.pdbx_description
1 polymer ?
#
loop_
_entity_poly.entity_id
_entity_poly.type
_entity_poly.pdbx_seq_one_letter_code
_entity_poly.pdbx_strand_id
1 'polypeptide(L)'
;MSVVCYGGSVLAVAKHVNARVKSSILYEDVATAIDGGRDAKDAGANELLGCGKNGGQMGVAANLTNPLYSTKAHKDSGAKPEGIIIKLVKAPPPSA
;
A
#
# COMPACT_ATOMS: atom_id res chain seq x y z
N MET A 1 15.67 -22.61 25.45
CA MET A 1 15.66 -22.50 23.98
C MET A 1 15.18 -21.11 23.63
N SER A 2 16.07 -20.15 23.38
CA SER A 2 15.66 -18.78 23.04
C SER A 2 15.35 -18.74 21.55
N VAL A 3 14.09 -18.52 21.19
CA VAL A 3 13.71 -18.25 19.81
C VAL A 3 14.21 -16.86 19.47
N VAL A 4 15.34 -16.77 18.76
CA VAL A 4 15.79 -15.51 18.20
C VAL A 4 14.86 -15.19 17.03
N CYS A 5 13.93 -14.27 17.23
CA CYS A 5 13.17 -13.66 16.15
C CYS A 5 14.16 -12.85 15.29
N TYR A 6 14.65 -13.45 14.20
CA TYR A 6 15.13 -12.67 13.07
C TYR A 6 13.91 -12.00 12.45
N GLY A 7 13.43 -10.92 13.07
CA GLY A 7 12.46 -10.01 12.48
C GLY A 7 13.13 -9.35 11.28
N GLY A 8 13.27 -10.09 10.18
CA GLY A 8 13.83 -9.58 8.96
C GLY A 8 13.04 -8.36 8.53
N SER A 9 13.71 -7.34 8.01
CA SER A 9 13.03 -6.20 7.43
C SER A 9 12.10 -6.67 6.29
N VAL A 10 10.97 -6.00 6.18
CA VAL A 10 10.00 -6.18 5.10
C VAL A 10 10.16 -5.01 4.15
N LEU A 11 10.11 -5.29 2.86
CA LEU A 11 10.04 -4.28 1.81
C LEU A 11 8.60 -4.22 1.27
N ALA A 12 8.02 -3.02 1.27
CA ALA A 12 6.76 -2.75 0.59
C ALA A 12 7.06 -2.35 -0.85
N VAL A 13 6.63 -3.17 -1.81
CA VAL A 13 6.80 -2.91 -3.24
C VAL A 13 5.46 -2.53 -3.87
N ALA A 14 5.47 -1.44 -4.65
CA ALA A 14 4.31 -0.97 -5.40
C ALA A 14 4.50 -1.19 -6.90
N LYS A 15 3.40 -1.48 -7.60
CA LYS A 15 3.38 -1.64 -9.06
C LYS A 15 2.20 -0.87 -9.65
N HIS A 16 2.45 -0.21 -10.79
CA HIS A 16 1.38 0.29 -11.66
C HIS A 16 0.69 -0.87 -12.37
N VAL A 17 -0.64 -0.93 -12.26
CA VAL A 17 -1.47 -1.90 -12.98
C VAL A 17 -1.45 -1.61 -14.49
N ASN A 18 -1.46 -0.33 -14.85
CA ASN A 18 -1.39 0.13 -16.24
C ASN A 18 -0.30 1.21 -16.37
N ALA A 19 0.73 0.92 -17.16
CA ALA A 19 1.84 1.85 -17.38
C ALA A 19 1.45 3.14 -18.14
N ARG A 20 0.26 3.18 -18.75
CA ARG A 20 -0.28 4.38 -19.43
C ARG A 20 -1.04 5.30 -18.50
N VAL A 21 -1.38 4.83 -17.29
CA VAL A 21 -2.05 5.64 -16.28
C VAL A 21 -1.00 6.27 -15.37
N LYS A 22 -0.99 7.60 -15.34
CA LYS A 22 -0.22 8.36 -14.37
C LYS A 22 -0.91 8.23 -13.02
N SER A 23 -0.56 7.22 -12.23
CA SER A 23 -1.13 7.00 -10.90
C SER A 23 -0.49 7.92 -9.86
N SER A 24 -1.28 8.38 -8.91
CA SER A 24 -0.80 9.11 -7.72
C SER A 24 -1.70 8.79 -6.56
N ILE A 25 -1.18 8.11 -5.55
CA ILE A 25 -1.88 7.78 -4.31
C ILE A 25 -1.16 8.40 -3.12
N LEU A 26 -1.89 8.66 -2.03
CA LEU A 26 -1.29 9.17 -0.80
C LEU A 26 -0.64 8.03 -0.02
N TYR A 27 0.37 8.38 0.78
CA TYR A 27 1.05 7.42 1.63
C TYR A 27 0.10 6.79 2.66
N GLU A 28 -0.88 7.55 3.16
CA GLU A 28 -1.92 7.06 4.07
C GLU A 28 -2.86 6.02 3.42
N ASP A 29 -3.10 6.11 2.12
CA ASP A 29 -3.88 5.09 1.40
C ASP A 29 -3.10 3.78 1.31
N VAL A 30 -1.78 3.87 1.08
CA VAL A 30 -0.87 2.71 1.12
C VAL A 30 -0.85 2.11 2.53
N ALA A 31 -0.73 2.93 3.56
CA ALA A 31 -0.74 2.48 4.95
C ALA A 31 -2.04 1.75 5.28
N THR A 32 -3.18 2.33 4.92
CA THR A 32 -4.51 1.73 5.11
C THR A 32 -4.65 0.40 4.37
N ALA A 33 -4.09 0.26 3.16
CA ALA A 33 -4.06 -1.03 2.47
C ALA A 33 -3.18 -2.09 3.17
N ILE A 34 -2.21 -1.66 3.97
CA ILE A 34 -1.34 -2.54 4.74
C ILE A 34 -2.00 -2.97 6.06
N ASP A 35 -2.46 -2.00 6.86
CA ASP A 35 -2.90 -2.23 8.24
C ASP A 35 -4.41 -2.07 8.48
N GLY A 36 -5.17 -1.73 7.44
CA GLY A 36 -6.63 -1.54 7.49
C GLY A 36 -7.05 -0.12 7.90
N GLY A 37 -6.11 0.68 8.41
CA GLY A 37 -6.38 1.99 9.00
C GLY A 37 -6.84 1.90 10.47
N ARG A 38 -6.75 3.03 11.17
CA ARG A 38 -6.97 3.12 12.63
C ARG A 38 -8.36 2.67 13.09
N ASP A 39 -9.39 2.92 12.29
CA ASP A 39 -10.80 2.68 12.64
C ASP A 39 -11.43 1.58 11.77
N ALA A 40 -10.62 0.62 11.30
CA ALA A 40 -11.06 -0.50 10.49
C ALA A 40 -12.09 -1.36 11.24
N LYS A 41 -13.36 -1.29 10.82
CA LYS A 41 -14.43 -2.15 11.37
C LYS A 41 -14.17 -3.63 11.12
N ASP A 42 -13.49 -3.93 10.02
CA ASP A 42 -13.18 -5.28 9.54
C ASP A 42 -11.67 -5.55 9.55
N ALA A 43 -10.97 -5.09 10.60
CA ALA A 43 -9.53 -5.37 10.78
C ALA A 43 -9.27 -6.88 10.67
N GLY A 44 -8.38 -7.29 9.78
CA GLY A 44 -8.04 -8.68 9.48
C GLY A 44 -8.53 -9.16 8.11
N ALA A 45 -9.52 -8.48 7.51
CA ALA A 45 -10.27 -8.99 6.37
C ALA A 45 -9.92 -8.32 5.04
N ASN A 46 -9.49 -7.05 5.05
CA ASN A 46 -9.38 -6.21 3.86
C ASN A 46 -8.05 -5.43 3.80
N GLU A 47 -7.01 -5.95 4.44
CA GLU A 47 -5.67 -5.39 4.46
C GLU A 47 -4.59 -6.47 4.33
N LEU A 48 -3.34 -6.07 4.04
CA LEU A 48 -2.25 -7.02 3.80
C LEU A 48 -1.76 -7.77 5.05
N LEU A 49 -1.82 -7.15 6.23
CA LEU A 49 -1.41 -7.79 7.48
C LEU A 49 -2.41 -8.83 7.99
N GLY A 50 -3.64 -8.83 7.45
CA GLY A 50 -4.62 -9.88 7.66
C GLY A 50 -4.29 -11.20 6.94
N CYS A 51 -5.20 -12.17 7.00
CA CYS A 51 -5.09 -13.43 6.24
C CYS A 51 -5.33 -13.13 4.75
N GLY A 52 -4.27 -12.69 4.08
CA GLY A 52 -4.32 -12.15 2.72
C GLY A 52 -4.82 -13.16 1.67
N LYS A 53 -5.55 -12.62 0.69
CA LYS A 53 -5.96 -13.32 -0.54
C LYS A 53 -4.96 -13.00 -1.66
N ASN A 54 -5.01 -13.71 -2.79
CA ASN A 54 -4.23 -13.39 -4.00
C ASN A 54 -2.70 -13.40 -3.86
N GLY A 55 -2.12 -14.21 -2.96
CA GLY A 55 -0.66 -14.34 -2.83
C GLY A 55 0.04 -13.15 -2.16
N GLY A 56 -0.67 -12.48 -1.24
CA GLY A 56 -0.12 -11.41 -0.40
C GLY A 56 0.02 -10.06 -1.10
N GLN A 57 -0.90 -9.75 -2.03
CA GLN A 57 -0.94 -8.48 -2.74
C GLN A 57 -2.34 -7.87 -2.72
N MET A 58 -2.41 -6.54 -2.76
CA MET A 58 -3.67 -5.81 -2.65
C MET A 58 -3.64 -4.55 -3.51
N GLY A 59 -4.79 -4.21 -4.12
CA GLY A 59 -4.97 -2.92 -4.76
C GLY A 59 -5.10 -1.82 -3.71
N VAL A 60 -4.45 -0.69 -3.91
CA VAL A 60 -4.57 0.46 -3.01
C VAL A 60 -5.82 1.26 -3.40
N ALA A 61 -6.77 1.37 -2.47
CA ALA A 61 -7.96 2.19 -2.63
C ALA A 61 -7.70 3.59 -2.08
N ALA A 62 -7.81 4.61 -2.92
CA ALA A 62 -7.62 5.99 -2.50
C ALA A 62 -8.83 6.51 -1.72
N ASN A 63 -8.58 7.20 -0.60
CA ASN A 63 -9.59 7.98 0.08
C ASN A 63 -9.84 9.30 -0.66
N LEU A 64 -10.76 9.28 -1.63
CA LEU A 64 -11.11 10.44 -2.46
C LEU A 64 -11.72 11.61 -1.66
N THR A 65 -12.08 11.40 -0.40
CA THR A 65 -12.50 12.49 0.50
C THR A 65 -11.32 13.31 1.02
N ASN A 66 -10.08 12.80 0.92
CA ASN A 66 -8.90 13.55 1.32
C ASN A 66 -8.72 14.80 0.40
N PRO A 67 -8.62 16.01 0.98
CA PRO A 67 -8.55 17.26 0.22
C PRO A 67 -7.30 17.37 -0.68
N LEU A 68 -6.24 16.59 -0.41
CA LEU A 68 -5.02 16.58 -1.22
C LEU A 68 -5.29 16.16 -2.68
N TYR A 69 -6.27 15.28 -2.91
CA TYR A 69 -6.74 14.91 -4.25
C TYR A 69 -7.51 16.03 -4.95
N SER A 70 -8.06 16.97 -4.20
CA SER A 70 -8.80 18.11 -4.74
C SER A 70 -7.93 19.35 -4.99
N THR A 71 -6.66 19.32 -4.61
CA THR A 71 -5.72 20.43 -4.82
C THR A 71 -5.55 20.74 -6.30
N LYS A 72 -5.31 22.02 -6.61
CA LYS A 72 -5.00 22.46 -7.98
C LYS A 72 -3.78 21.72 -8.53
N ALA A 73 -2.74 21.56 -7.72
CA ALA A 73 -1.53 20.84 -8.11
C ALA A 73 -1.80 19.38 -8.51
N HIS A 74 -2.63 18.65 -7.75
CA HIS A 74 -3.00 17.28 -8.10
C HIS A 74 -3.83 17.23 -9.39
N LYS A 75 -4.86 18.07 -9.50
CA LYS A 75 -5.72 18.15 -10.70
C LYS A 75 -4.94 18.49 -11.96
N ASP A 76 -4.10 19.52 -11.90
CA ASP A 76 -3.26 19.96 -13.02
C ASP A 76 -2.23 18.91 -13.43
N SER A 77 -1.83 18.03 -12.51
CA SER A 77 -0.88 16.96 -12.83
C SER A 77 -1.47 15.90 -13.79
N GLY A 78 -2.80 15.82 -13.89
CA GLY A 78 -3.52 14.78 -14.63
C GLY A 78 -3.35 13.37 -14.06
N ALA A 79 -2.74 13.25 -12.87
CA ALA A 79 -2.59 11.96 -12.20
C ALA A 79 -3.93 11.47 -11.67
N LYS A 80 -4.10 10.15 -11.64
CA LYS A 80 -5.31 9.50 -11.15
C LYS A 80 -5.04 8.79 -9.81
N PRO A 81 -5.96 8.88 -8.84
CA PRO A 81 -5.86 8.21 -7.55
C PRO A 81 -6.22 6.72 -7.62
N GLU A 82 -5.63 6.00 -8.58
CA GLU A 82 -5.97 4.61 -8.87
C GLU A 82 -4.79 3.86 -9.51
N GLY A 83 -4.91 2.54 -9.64
CA GLY A 83 -4.03 1.74 -10.49
C GLY A 83 -2.71 1.34 -9.84
N ILE A 84 -2.64 1.32 -8.51
CA ILE A 84 -1.49 0.81 -7.74
C ILE A 84 -1.87 -0.49 -7.03
N ILE A 85 -0.99 -1.48 -7.12
CA ILE A 85 -1.00 -2.70 -6.28
C ILE A 85 0.23 -2.66 -5.37
N ILE A 86 0.04 -3.01 -4.10
CA ILE A 86 1.07 -3.11 -3.08
C ILE A 86 1.26 -4.57 -2.64
N LYS A 87 2.50 -4.95 -2.35
CA LYS A 87 2.88 -6.26 -1.80
C LYS A 87 3.99 -6.11 -0.77
N LEU A 88 3.91 -6.91 0.29
CA LEU A 88 4.99 -7.06 1.27
C LEU A 88 5.86 -8.25 0.87
N VAL A 89 7.17 -8.03 0.82
CA VAL A 89 8.17 -9.07 0.56
C VAL A 89 9.27 -9.03 1.60
N LYS A 90 9.99 -10.14 1.77
CA LYS A 90 11.21 -10.13 2.57
C LYS A 90 12.21 -9.16 1.95
N ALA A 91 12.73 -8.23 2.73
CA ALA A 91 13.76 -7.34 2.26
C ALA A 91 15.04 -8.15 1.92
N PRO A 92 15.74 -7.80 0.83
CA PRO A 92 17.03 -8.38 0.54
C PRO A 92 18.00 -8.09 1.68
N PRO A 93 19.02 -8.94 1.90
CA PRO A 93 20.09 -8.61 2.83
C PRO A 93 20.73 -7.29 2.43
N PRO A 94 21.16 -6.46 3.40
CA PRO A 94 21.88 -5.23 3.09
C PRO A 94 23.11 -5.58 2.25
N SER A 95 23.28 -4.88 1.12
CA SER A 95 24.50 -4.96 0.32
C SER A 95 25.68 -4.53 1.19
N ALA A 96 26.71 -5.39 1.26
CA ALA A 96 27.97 -5.12 1.93
C ALA A 96 28.76 -3.99 1.26
#